data_AF-A0A2T9VL08-F1
#
_entry.id   AF-A0A2T9VL08-F1
#
_cell.length_a   1.000
_cell.length_b   1.000
_cell.length_c   1.000
_cell.angle_alpha   90.00
_cell.angle_beta   90.00
_cell.angle_gamma   90.00
#
_symmetry.space_group_name_H-M   'P 1'
#
loop_
_entity.id
_entity.type
_entity.pdbx_description
1 polymer ?
#
loop_
_entity_poly.entity_id
_entity_poly.type
_entity_poly.pdbx_seq_one_letter_code
_entity_poly.pdbx_strand_id
1 'polypeptide(L)'
;CYCYEGNLLELAQALERLSLLWPDGKLTLPRGEQAVNDAAHFTPFHWVDALLMGKSKRALHILQQLRLEGSEPVILLRTLQRELLLLVNLKRQSAHTPLRALFDKHRVWQNRRGMMGEALNRLSQPQLRQAVQLLTRTELTLK
;
A
#
# COMPACT_ATOMS: atom_id res chain seq x y z
N CYS A 1 -4.22 10.53 -11.99
CA CYS A 1 -4.75 9.77 -10.84
C CYS A 1 -4.72 8.28 -11.18
N TYR A 2 -4.02 7.47 -10.36
CA TYR A 2 -3.86 6.01 -10.52
C TYR A 2 -4.73 5.22 -9.52
N CYS A 3 -5.87 5.80 -9.10
CA CYS A 3 -6.57 5.36 -7.88
C CYS A 3 -7.21 3.96 -7.99
N TYR A 4 -7.42 3.46 -9.21
CA TYR A 4 -8.04 2.15 -9.47
C TYR A 4 -7.12 1.23 -10.29
N GLU A 5 -5.81 1.51 -10.34
CA GLU A 5 -4.88 0.72 -11.15
C GLU A 5 -4.89 -0.74 -10.70
N GLY A 6 -5.37 -1.63 -11.59
CA GLY A 6 -5.48 -3.06 -11.32
C GLY A 6 -6.80 -3.53 -10.70
N ASN A 7 -7.76 -2.63 -10.41
CA ASN A 7 -9.08 -3.00 -9.91
C ASN A 7 -10.20 -2.45 -10.82
N LEU A 8 -10.43 -3.16 -11.94
CA LEU A 8 -11.44 -2.81 -12.95
C LEU A 8 -12.88 -2.77 -12.40
N LEU A 9 -13.15 -3.58 -11.36
CA LEU A 9 -14.47 -3.60 -10.71
C LEU A 9 -14.73 -2.30 -9.94
N GLU A 10 -13.77 -1.85 -9.13
CA GLU A 10 -13.85 -0.57 -8.42
C GLU A 10 -13.96 0.60 -9.40
N LEU A 11 -13.24 0.55 -10.53
CA LEU A 11 -13.35 1.56 -11.57
C LEU A 11 -14.76 1.61 -12.16
N ALA A 12 -15.35 0.45 -12.48
CA ALA A 12 -16.71 0.37 -13.00
C ALA A 12 -17.74 0.92 -12.01
N GLN A 13 -17.64 0.54 -10.73
CA GLN A 13 -18.50 1.06 -9.67
C GLN A 13 -18.34 2.57 -9.46
N ALA A 14 -17.11 3.08 -9.55
CA ALA A 14 -16.85 4.51 -9.48
C ALA A 14 -17.51 5.25 -10.65
N LEU A 15 -17.40 4.73 -11.88
CA LEU A 15 -18.06 5.31 -13.06
C LEU A 15 -19.59 5.28 -12.96
N GLU A 16 -20.18 4.20 -12.44
CA GLU A 16 -21.62 4.12 -12.20
C GLU A 16 -22.08 5.18 -11.17
N ARG A 17 -21.38 5.31 -10.03
CA ARG A 17 -21.69 6.35 -9.03
C ARG A 17 -21.55 7.76 -9.60
N LEU A 18 -20.52 7.98 -10.41
CA LEU A 18 -20.28 9.25 -11.09
C LEU A 18 -21.42 9.64 -12.04
N SER A 19 -21.96 8.65 -12.76
CA SER A 19 -23.10 8.86 -13.66
C SER A 19 -24.38 9.27 -12.92
N LEU A 20 -24.54 8.82 -11.67
CA LEU A 20 -25.66 9.20 -10.80
C LEU A 20 -25.47 10.58 -10.19
N LEU A 21 -24.23 10.97 -9.86
CA LEU A 21 -23.90 12.28 -9.29
C LEU A 21 -23.96 13.41 -10.31
N TRP A 22 -23.64 13.12 -11.58
CA TRP A 22 -23.65 14.09 -12.68
C TRP A 22 -24.46 13.57 -13.88
N PRO A 23 -25.80 13.73 -13.85
CA PRO A 23 -26.69 13.31 -14.93
C PRO A 23 -26.41 14.01 -16.27
N ASP A 24 -25.70 15.14 -16.24
CA ASP A 24 -25.27 15.92 -17.39
C ASP A 24 -24.08 15.27 -18.15
N GLY A 25 -23.50 14.18 -17.62
CA GLY A 25 -22.47 13.38 -18.29
C GLY A 25 -21.11 14.08 -18.47
N LYS A 26 -20.97 15.31 -17.94
CA LYS A 26 -19.75 16.12 -18.09
C LYS A 26 -18.79 15.91 -16.92
N LEU A 27 -17.79 15.06 -17.16
CA LEU A 27 -16.64 14.85 -16.29
C LEU A 27 -15.54 15.88 -16.61
N THR A 28 -15.56 17.01 -15.91
CA THR A 28 -14.46 17.98 -15.94
C THR A 28 -13.37 17.57 -14.93
N LEU A 29 -12.12 18.02 -15.13
CA LEU A 29 -11.01 17.71 -14.22
C LEU A 29 -11.33 17.97 -12.73
N PRO A 30 -11.95 19.12 -12.36
CA PRO A 30 -12.29 19.38 -10.95
C PRO A 30 -13.34 18.42 -10.40
N ARG A 31 -14.35 18.06 -11.19
CA ARG A 31 -15.38 17.08 -10.81
C ARG A 31 -14.77 15.68 -10.64
N GLY A 32 -13.88 15.30 -11.57
CA GLY A 32 -13.16 14.03 -11.49
C GLY A 32 -12.28 13.94 -10.24
N GLU A 33 -11.53 15.00 -9.92
CA GLU A 33 -10.71 15.03 -8.70
C GLU A 33 -11.56 14.96 -7.43
N GLN A 34 -12.67 15.69 -7.37
CA GLN A 34 -13.55 15.71 -6.21
C GLN A 34 -14.22 14.35 -5.97
N ALA A 35 -14.76 13.73 -7.01
CA ALA A 35 -15.33 12.39 -6.89
C ALA A 35 -14.30 11.31 -6.59
N VAL A 36 -13.08 11.41 -7.13
CA VAL A 36 -12.00 10.47 -6.81
C VAL A 36 -11.54 10.63 -5.36
N ASN A 37 -11.59 11.84 -4.80
CA ASN A 37 -11.27 12.08 -3.40
C ASN A 37 -12.37 11.55 -2.46
N ASP A 38 -13.63 11.79 -2.80
CA ASP A 38 -14.79 11.36 -2.00
C ASP A 38 -15.05 9.84 -2.11
N ALA A 39 -14.65 9.22 -3.22
CA ALA A 39 -14.81 7.78 -3.48
C ALA A 39 -13.49 6.99 -3.35
N ALA A 40 -12.44 7.56 -2.74
CA ALA A 40 -11.14 6.90 -2.60
C ALA A 40 -11.23 5.70 -1.65
N HIS A 41 -11.72 4.56 -2.15
CA HIS A 41 -11.75 3.33 -1.39
C HIS A 41 -10.32 2.80 -1.26
N PHE A 42 -9.81 2.84 -0.03
CA PHE A 42 -8.46 2.37 0.22
C PHE A 42 -8.44 0.88 0.54
N THR A 43 -7.41 0.20 0.09
CA THR A 43 -7.15 -1.19 0.46
C THR A 43 -5.97 -1.23 1.43
N PRO A 44 -5.81 -2.31 2.20
CA PRO A 44 -4.60 -2.55 2.99
C PRO A 44 -3.30 -2.45 2.16
N PHE A 45 -3.36 -2.77 0.86
CA PHE A 45 -2.22 -2.64 -0.05
C PHE A 45 -1.85 -1.18 -0.31
N HIS A 46 -2.84 -0.29 -0.50
CA HIS A 46 -2.59 1.15 -0.64
C HIS A 46 -1.88 1.72 0.59
N TRP A 47 -2.20 1.22 1.79
CA TRP A 47 -1.52 1.60 3.02
C TRP A 47 -0.06 1.15 3.04
N VAL A 48 0.20 -0.12 2.72
CA VAL A 48 1.56 -0.66 2.71
C VAL A 48 2.42 -0.01 1.62
N ASP A 49 1.86 0.27 0.44
CA ASP A 49 2.57 1.02 -0.61
C ASP A 49 2.99 2.41 -0.15
N ALA A 50 2.12 3.13 0.57
CA ALA A 50 2.46 4.43 1.16
C ALA A 50 3.60 4.32 2.19
N LEU A 51 3.64 3.24 3.00
CA LEU A 51 4.73 2.97 3.94
C LEU A 51 6.05 2.66 3.21
N LEU A 52 6.02 1.85 2.16
CA LEU A 52 7.19 1.48 1.37
C LEU A 52 7.79 2.69 0.64
N MET A 53 6.94 3.56 0.08
CA MET A 53 7.37 4.83 -0.52
C MET A 53 7.82 5.89 0.50
N GLY A 54 7.66 5.66 1.81
CA GLY A 54 8.02 6.63 2.85
C GLY A 54 7.07 7.84 2.95
N LYS A 55 5.87 7.76 2.36
CA LYS A 55 4.86 8.84 2.35
C LYS A 55 4.03 8.78 3.64
N SER A 56 4.63 9.13 4.78
CA SER A 56 4.02 8.99 6.11
C SER A 56 2.66 9.69 6.27
N LYS A 57 2.52 10.94 5.80
CA LYS A 57 1.24 11.67 5.82
C LYS A 57 0.12 10.91 5.09
N ARG A 58 0.44 10.36 3.92
CA ARG A 58 -0.50 9.53 3.14
C ARG A 58 -0.80 8.22 3.85
N ALA A 59 0.20 7.54 4.41
CA ALA A 59 0.00 6.29 5.13
C ALA A 59 -0.92 6.48 6.35
N LEU A 60 -0.76 7.57 7.11
CA LEU A 60 -1.64 7.90 8.23
C LEU A 60 -3.07 8.20 7.78
N HIS A 61 -3.22 8.98 6.71
CA HIS A 61 -4.53 9.27 6.13
C HIS A 61 -5.25 7.99 5.68
N ILE A 62 -4.56 7.11 4.96
CA ILE A 62 -5.13 5.82 4.52
C ILE A 62 -5.52 4.96 5.73
N LEU A 63 -4.68 4.88 6.75
CA LEU A 63 -4.98 4.11 7.96
C LEU A 63 -6.24 4.63 8.68
N GLN A 64 -6.44 5.95 8.72
CA GLN A 64 -7.65 6.55 9.28
C GLN A 64 -8.89 6.18 8.46
N GLN A 65 -8.80 6.20 7.12
CA GLN A 65 -9.90 5.80 6.24
C GLN A 65 -10.25 4.32 6.40
N LEU A 66 -9.25 3.43 6.38
CA LEU A 66 -9.46 1.99 6.60
C LEU A 66 -10.14 1.69 7.94
N ARG A 67 -9.84 2.50 8.98
CA ARG A 67 -10.54 2.41 10.27
C ARG A 67 -12.00 2.83 10.18
N LEU A 68 -12.32 3.90 9.45
CA LEU A 68 -13.70 4.36 9.25
C LEU A 68 -14.53 3.36 8.43
N GLU A 69 -13.89 2.68 7.48
CA GLU A 69 -14.48 1.62 6.66
C GLU A 69 -14.60 0.27 7.39
N GLY A 70 -14.19 0.19 8.66
CA GLY A 70 -14.32 -1.03 9.47
C GLY A 70 -13.35 -2.15 9.06
N SER A 71 -12.23 -1.83 8.42
CA SER A 71 -11.22 -2.82 8.03
C SER A 71 -10.68 -3.56 9.26
N GLU A 72 -10.63 -4.90 9.18
CA GLU A 72 -10.11 -5.72 10.28
C GLU A 72 -8.62 -5.46 10.53
N PRO A 73 -8.21 -5.13 11.77
CA PRO A 73 -6.81 -4.89 12.09
C PRO A 73 -5.90 -6.09 11.80
N VAL A 74 -6.43 -7.32 11.89
CA VAL A 74 -5.70 -8.56 11.58
C VAL A 74 -5.25 -8.58 10.11
N ILE A 75 -6.11 -8.14 9.18
CA ILE A 75 -5.78 -8.08 7.75
C ILE A 75 -4.68 -7.05 7.51
N LEU A 76 -4.73 -5.89 8.18
CA LEU A 76 -3.68 -4.88 8.09
C LEU A 76 -2.34 -5.43 8.57
N LEU A 77 -2.32 -6.08 9.74
CA LEU A 77 -1.10 -6.68 10.29
C LEU A 77 -0.52 -7.74 9.37
N ARG A 78 -1.34 -8.67 8.85
CA ARG A 78 -0.86 -9.72 7.94
C ARG A 78 -0.35 -9.17 6.61
N THR A 79 -1.02 -8.16 6.07
CA THR A 79 -0.58 -7.48 4.83
C THR A 79 0.77 -6.80 5.02
N LEU A 80 0.95 -6.04 6.12
CA LEU A 80 2.23 -5.40 6.44
C LEU A 80 3.32 -6.42 6.75
N GLN A 81 2.99 -7.49 7.49
CA GLN A 81 3.94 -8.56 7.87
C GLN A 81 4.62 -9.16 6.64
N ARG A 82 3.83 -9.50 5.61
CA ARG A 82 4.34 -10.13 4.39
C ARG A 82 5.42 -9.28 3.72
N GLU A 83 5.16 -7.98 3.58
CA GLU A 83 6.10 -7.05 2.94
C GLU A 83 7.30 -6.74 3.83
N LEU A 84 7.09 -6.60 5.15
CA LEU A 84 8.17 -6.34 6.09
C LEU A 84 9.17 -7.50 6.17
N LEU A 85 8.67 -8.74 6.23
CA LEU A 85 9.53 -9.93 6.24
C LEU A 85 10.25 -10.13 4.91
N LEU A 86 9.62 -9.76 3.78
CA LEU A 86 10.29 -9.73 2.48
C LEU A 86 11.44 -8.71 2.48
N LEU A 87 11.22 -7.49 2.96
CA LEU A 87 12.26 -6.47 3.08
C LEU A 87 13.43 -6.93 3.95
N VAL A 88 13.17 -7.55 5.10
CA VAL A 88 14.21 -8.11 5.97
C VAL A 88 15.07 -9.13 5.22
N ASN A 89 14.44 -10.06 4.49
CA ASN A 89 15.13 -11.09 3.73
C ASN A 89 15.95 -10.52 2.57
N LEU A 90 15.39 -9.55 1.85
CA LEU A 90 16.08 -8.88 0.75
C LEU A 90 17.27 -8.06 1.25
N LYS A 91 17.11 -7.27 2.33
CA LYS A 91 18.18 -6.46 2.92
C LYS A 91 19.35 -7.30 3.43
N ARG A 92 19.06 -8.49 3.96
CA ARG A 92 20.10 -9.44 4.40
C ARG A 92 20.85 -10.05 3.21
N GLN A 93 20.13 -10.47 2.17
CA GLN A 93 20.73 -11.13 1.00
C GLN A 93 21.42 -10.14 0.04
N SER A 94 21.05 -8.87 0.05
CA SER A 94 21.62 -7.85 -0.84
C SER A 94 23.11 -7.58 -0.60
N ALA A 95 23.67 -8.06 0.52
CA ALA A 95 25.11 -8.02 0.78
C ALA A 95 25.91 -8.95 -0.16
N HIS A 96 25.30 -10.01 -0.67
CA HIS A 96 25.99 -11.05 -1.45
C HIS A 96 25.39 -11.26 -2.85
N THR A 97 24.18 -10.76 -3.10
CA THR A 97 23.46 -11.01 -4.34
C THR A 97 22.82 -9.71 -4.84
N PRO A 98 22.95 -9.37 -6.15
CA PRO A 98 22.34 -8.17 -6.68
C PRO A 98 20.81 -8.20 -6.55
N LEU A 99 20.22 -7.04 -6.25
CA LEU A 99 18.77 -6.91 -5.99
C LEU A 99 17.89 -7.46 -7.12
N ARG A 100 18.31 -7.31 -8.37
CA ARG A 100 17.56 -7.85 -9.53
C ARG A 100 17.34 -9.36 -9.42
N ALA A 101 18.41 -10.12 -9.16
CA ALA A 101 18.34 -11.57 -9.01
C ALA A 101 17.52 -11.97 -7.77
N LEU A 102 17.58 -11.19 -6.70
CA LEU A 102 16.76 -11.42 -5.51
C LEU A 102 15.27 -11.17 -5.79
N PHE A 103 14.93 -10.12 -6.55
CA PHE A 103 13.55 -9.87 -6.95
C PHE A 103 13.00 -10.99 -7.84
N ASP A 104 13.81 -11.52 -8.76
CA ASP A 104 13.43 -12.68 -9.58
C ASP A 104 13.21 -13.92 -8.70
N LYS A 105 14.15 -14.22 -7.79
CA LYS A 105 14.06 -15.35 -6.84
C LYS A 105 12.81 -15.29 -5.96
N HIS A 106 12.48 -14.11 -5.45
CA HIS A 106 11.32 -13.89 -4.59
C HIS A 106 10.03 -13.59 -5.38
N ARG A 107 10.06 -13.67 -6.72
CA ARG A 107 8.92 -13.41 -7.63
C ARG A 107 8.24 -12.06 -7.35
N VAL A 108 9.05 -11.02 -7.11
CA VAL A 108 8.55 -9.66 -6.90
C VAL A 108 8.09 -9.10 -8.24
N TRP A 109 6.81 -8.72 -8.28
CA TRP A 109 6.15 -8.12 -9.43
C TRP A 109 6.89 -6.88 -9.92
N GLN A 110 6.94 -6.69 -11.24
CA GLN A 110 7.82 -5.66 -11.81
C GLN A 110 7.47 -4.25 -11.36
N ASN A 111 6.17 -3.93 -11.34
CA ASN A 111 5.65 -2.64 -10.86
C ASN A 111 6.03 -2.33 -9.39
N ARG A 112 6.38 -3.33 -8.57
CA ARG A 112 6.78 -3.13 -7.17
C ARG A 112 8.29 -3.10 -6.95
N ARG A 113 9.11 -3.48 -7.93
CA ARG A 113 10.58 -3.55 -7.76
C ARG A 113 11.20 -2.18 -7.49
N GLY A 114 10.74 -1.13 -8.17
CA GLY A 114 11.20 0.24 -7.94
C GLY A 114 10.93 0.68 -6.50
N MET A 115 9.67 0.57 -6.07
CA MET A 115 9.23 0.91 -4.71
C MET A 115 9.97 0.09 -3.63
N MET A 116 10.17 -1.21 -3.86
CA MET A 116 10.93 -2.05 -2.94
C MET A 116 12.41 -1.68 -2.89
N GLY A 117 13.01 -1.33 -4.02
CA GLY A 117 14.39 -0.85 -4.08
C GLY A 117 14.57 0.44 -3.27
N GLU A 118 13.66 1.41 -3.42
CA GLU A 118 13.66 2.65 -2.63
C GLU A 118 13.53 2.38 -1.14
N ALA A 119 12.59 1.51 -0.75
CA ALA A 119 12.41 1.10 0.65
C ALA A 119 13.68 0.45 1.22
N LEU A 120 14.32 -0.45 0.46
CA LEU A 120 15.56 -1.12 0.85
C LEU A 120 16.71 -0.13 1.00
N ASN A 121 16.82 0.89 0.13
CA ASN A 121 17.85 1.91 0.25
C ASN A 121 17.64 2.80 1.48
N ARG A 122 16.38 3.18 1.75
CA ARG A 122 16.02 4.07 2.86
C ARG A 122 16.09 3.40 4.23
N LEU A 123 15.74 2.12 4.33
CA LEU A 123 15.62 1.41 5.60
C LEU A 123 16.90 0.65 5.97
N SER A 124 17.40 0.89 7.17
CA SER A 124 18.53 0.16 7.74
C SER A 124 18.09 -1.17 8.37
N GLN A 125 19.03 -2.12 8.51
CA GLN A 125 18.74 -3.41 9.13
C GLN A 125 18.26 -3.29 10.60
N PRO A 126 18.79 -2.36 11.44
CA PRO A 126 18.21 -2.08 12.75
C PRO A 126 16.76 -1.57 12.69
N GLN A 127 16.43 -0.66 11.76
CA GLN A 127 15.07 -0.14 11.61
C GLN A 127 14.07 -1.23 11.22
N LEU A 128 14.44 -2.11 10.28
CA LEU A 128 13.61 -3.25 9.90
C LEU A 128 13.36 -4.19 11.08
N ARG A 129 14.39 -4.44 11.90
CA ARG A 129 14.26 -5.26 13.11
C ARG A 129 13.31 -4.63 14.13
N GLN A 130 13.44 -3.32 14.36
CA GLN A 130 12.55 -2.58 15.26
C GLN A 130 11.10 -2.61 14.75
N ALA A 131 10.90 -2.45 13.44
CA ALA A 131 9.57 -2.56 12.84
C ALA A 131 8.95 -3.95 13.06
N VAL A 132 9.73 -5.03 12.95
CA VAL A 132 9.25 -6.40 13.25
C VAL A 132 8.87 -6.52 14.72
N GLN A 133 9.69 -6.00 15.64
CA GLN A 133 9.36 -6.03 17.08
C GLN A 133 8.07 -5.27 17.40
N LEU A 134 7.86 -4.10 16.79
CA LEU A 134 6.61 -3.34 16.95
C LEU A 134 5.42 -4.12 16.40
N LEU A 135 5.56 -4.72 15.21
CA LEU A 135 4.52 -5.55 14.61
C LEU A 135 4.15 -6.74 15.52
N THR A 136 5.15 -7.44 16.07
CA THR A 136 4.92 -8.55 17.01
C THR A 136 4.20 -8.09 18.27
N ARG A 137 4.60 -6.95 18.85
CA ARG A 137 3.91 -6.39 20.03
C ARG A 137 2.46 -6.08 19.72
N THR A 138 2.17 -5.44 18.59
CA THR A 138 0.81 -5.14 18.16
C THR A 138 -0.01 -6.42 17.92
N GLU A 139 0.58 -7.45 17.31
CA GLU A 139 -0.11 -8.74 17.12
C GLU A 139 -0.43 -9.43 18.45
N LEU A 140 0.46 -9.34 19.45
CA LEU A 140 0.22 -9.90 20.78
C LEU A 140 -0.82 -9.11 21.58
N THR A 141 -0.89 -7.78 21.44
CA THR A 141 -1.91 -6.96 22.10
C THR A 141 -3.30 -7.13 21.48
N LEU A 142 -3.37 -7.52 20.21
CA LEU A 142 -4.64 -7.72 19.50
C LEU A 142 -5.28 -9.09 19.80
N LYS A 143 -4.48 -10.08 20.21
CA LYS A 143 -4.94 -11.41 20.60
C LYS A 143 -5.31 -11.43 22.08
#